data_AF-A0A7Y3ME90-F1
#
_entry.id   AF-A0A7Y3ME90-F1
#
_cell.length_a   1.000
_cell.length_b   1.000
_cell.length_c   1.000
_cell.angle_alpha   90.00
_cell.angle_beta   90.00
_cell.angle_gamma   90.00
#
_symmetry.space_group_name_H-M   'P 1'
#
loop_
_entity.id
_entity.type
_entity.pdbx_description
1 polymer ?
#
loop_
_entity_poly.entity_id
_entity_poly.type
_entity_poly.pdbx_seq_one_letter_code
_entity_poly.pdbx_strand_id
1 'polypeptide(L)' 'MGIETIRVHVSLNVQSVDKSIGFYSSLFGQQASKIRSGYANFRLDSPPVHLAL' A
#
# COMPACT_ATOMS: atom_id res chain seq x y z
N MET A 1 -22.31 4.83 19.06
CA MET A 1 -21.38 5.64 18.25
C MET A 1 -20.30 4.68 17.76
N GLY A 2 -20.34 4.26 16.49
CA GLY A 2 -19.33 3.35 15.96
C GLY A 2 -17.99 4.08 15.88
N ILE A 3 -16.89 3.40 16.15
CA ILE A 3 -15.56 3.99 15.96
C ILE A 3 -15.33 4.12 14.46
N GLU A 4 -15.26 5.35 13.97
CA GLU A 4 -14.84 5.60 12.60
C GLU A 4 -13.38 5.19 12.47
N THR A 5 -13.13 4.20 11.60
CA THR A 5 -11.78 3.66 11.43
C THR A 5 -10.97 4.61 10.56
N ILE A 6 -10.04 5.34 11.17
CA ILE A 6 -9.12 6.22 10.44
C ILE A 6 -8.12 5.36 9.66
N ARG A 7 -8.11 5.52 8.34
CA ARG A 7 -7.14 4.88 7.46
C ARG A 7 -5.99 5.84 7.18
N VAL A 8 -4.79 5.50 7.63
CA VAL A 8 -3.61 6.33 7.41
C VAL A 8 -3.16 6.19 5.96
N HIS A 9 -2.85 7.31 5.31
CA HIS A 9 -2.24 7.33 3.98
C HIS A 9 -0.76 7.66 4.12
N VAL A 10 0.10 6.77 3.62
CA VAL A 10 1.55 6.94 3.60
C VAL A 10 2.02 6.86 2.15
N SER A 11 2.79 7.85 1.71
CA SER A 11 3.46 7.84 0.41
C SER A 11 4.96 7.69 0.62
N LEU A 12 5.56 6.69 0.01
CA LEU A 12 7.00 6.47 0.06
C LEU A 12 7.60 6.73 -1.30
N ASN A 13 8.65 7.56 -1.36
CA ASN A 13 9.44 7.66 -2.56
C ASN A 13 10.37 6.45 -2.65
N VAL A 14 10.26 5.67 -3.72
CA VAL A 14 11.05 4.46 -3.93
C VAL A 14 11.89 4.57 -5.19
N GLN A 15 13.05 3.92 -5.18
CA GLN A 15 13.94 3.91 -6.35
C GLN A 15 13.34 3.14 -7.54
N SER A 16 12.51 2.12 -7.28
CA SER A 16 11.87 1.30 -8.31
C SER A 16 10.55 0.75 -7.79
N VAL A 17 9.44 1.24 -8.36
CA VAL A 17 8.09 0.79 -8.01
C VAL A 17 7.93 -0.71 -8.25
N ASP A 18 8.41 -1.23 -9.38
CA ASP A 18 8.26 -2.65 -9.73
C ASP A 18 8.93 -3.58 -8.70
N LYS A 19 10.14 -3.24 -8.25
CA LYS A 19 10.82 -3.99 -7.18
C LYS A 19 10.09 -3.85 -5.86
N SER A 20 9.62 -2.64 -5.53
CA SER A 20 8.89 -2.38 -4.29
C SER A 20 7.55 -3.11 -4.24
N ILE A 21 6.83 -3.28 -5.36
CA ILE A 21 5.61 -4.10 -5.41
C ILE A 21 5.90 -5.52 -4.93
N GLY A 22 6.97 -6.17 -5.42
CA GLY A 22 7.32 -7.54 -5.01
C GLY A 22 7.63 -7.64 -3.51
N PHE A 23 8.44 -6.70 -3.00
CA PHE A 23 8.77 -6.63 -1.57
C PHE A 23 7.53 -6.45 -0.70
N TYR A 24 6.72 -5.41 -0.96
CA TYR A 24 5.56 -5.10 -0.13
C TYR A 24 4.42 -6.13 -0.29
N SER A 25 4.30 -6.75 -1.46
CA SER A 25 3.33 -7.85 -1.62
C SER A 25 3.69 -9.07 -0.77
N SER A 26 4.99 -9.34 -0.64
CA SER A 26 5.49 -10.41 0.24
C SER A 26 5.34 -10.04 1.72
N LEU A 27 5.65 -8.79 2.07
CA LEU A 27 5.54 -8.28 3.45
C LEU A 27 4.10 -8.31 3.97
N PHE A 28 3.13 -7.91 3.14
CA PHE A 28 1.73 -7.85 3.55
C PHE A 28 0.95 -9.13 3.25
N GLY A 29 1.54 -10.08 2.50
CA GLY A 29 0.83 -11.25 2.01
C GLY A 29 -0.35 -10.90 1.08
N GLN A 30 -0.34 -9.70 0.48
CA GLN A 30 -1.42 -9.16 -0.34
C GLN A 30 -0.82 -8.43 -1.54
N GLN A 31 -1.41 -8.61 -2.73
CA GLN A 31 -0.98 -7.90 -3.94
C GLN A 31 -1.36 -6.41 -3.91
N ALA A 32 -0.63 -5.59 -4.67
CA ALA A 32 -0.96 -4.19 -4.86
C ALA A 32 -2.40 -4.02 -5.40
N SER A 33 -3.16 -3.10 -4.81
CA SER A 33 -4.55 -2.82 -5.17
C SER A 33 -4.68 -2.03 -6.48
N LYS A 34 -3.66 -1.25 -6.84
CA LYS A 34 -3.57 -0.54 -8.12
C LYS A 34 -2.12 -0.44 -8.55
N ILE A 35 -1.86 -0.68 -9.83
CA ILE A 35 -0.55 -0.57 -10.47
C ILE A 35 -0.69 0.32 -11.71
N ARG A 36 0.24 1.26 -11.89
CA ARG A 36 0.43 2.11 -13.08
C ARG A 36 1.92 2.29 -13.33
N SER A 37 2.30 2.78 -14.51
CA SER A 37 3.70 3.12 -14.79
C SER A 37 4.22 4.11 -13.75
N GLY A 38 5.24 3.69 -12.99
CA GLY A 38 5.84 4.49 -11.91
C GLY A 38 4.95 4.72 -10.68
N TYR A 39 3.91 3.91 -10.46
CA TYR A 39 3.04 4.05 -9.28
C TYR A 39 2.40 2.72 -8.86
N ALA A 40 2.34 2.47 -7.56
CA ALA A 40 1.48 1.42 -7.01
C ALA A 40 0.85 1.82 -5.68
N ASN A 41 -0.24 1.16 -5.29
CA ASN A 41 -0.73 1.27 -3.93
C ASN A 41 -1.22 -0.06 -3.33
N PHE A 42 -1.20 -0.13 -2.02
CA PHE A 42 -1.74 -1.21 -1.20
C PHE A 42 -2.82 -0.63 -0.28
N ARG A 43 -4.00 -1.25 -0.29
CA ARG A 43 -5.09 -0.94 0.63
C ARG A 43 -5.27 -2.12 1.59
N LEU A 44 -4.69 -1.98 2.78
CA LEU A 44 -4.66 -3.02 3.82
C LEU A 44 -5.79 -2.80 4.81
N ASP A 45 -6.49 -3.83 5.25
CA ASP A 45 -7.64 -3.65 6.15
C ASP A 45 -7.29 -3.74 7.64
N SER A 46 -6.20 -4.42 8.00
CA SER A 46 -5.72 -4.53 9.38
C SER A 46 -4.18 -4.52 9.45
N PRO A 47 -3.55 -3.44 9.94
CA PRO A 47 -4.18 -2.14 10.24
C PRO A 47 -4.70 -1.45 8.95
N PRO A 48 -5.69 -0.57 9.09
CA PRO A 48 -6.23 0.21 7.97
C PRO A 48 -5.17 1.18 7.44
N VAL A 49 -4.48 0.79 6.36
CA VAL A 49 -3.42 1.60 5.73
C VAL A 49 -3.66 1.70 4.23
N HIS A 50 -3.42 2.87 3.69
CA HIS A 50 -3.22 3.09 2.26
C HIS A 50 -1.74 3.44 2.06
N LEU A 51 -0.97 2.51 1.52
CA LEU A 51 0.43 2.75 1.15
C LEU A 51 0.51 3.07 -0.34
N ALA A 52 1.12 4.19 -0.71
CA ALA A 52 1.45 4.54 -2.08
C ALA A 52 2.97 4.48 -2.29
N LEU A 53 3.38 3.89 -3.41
CA LEU A 53 4.76 3.69 -3.86
C LEU A 53 4.98 4.38 -5.20
#